data_AF-A0A9P3GJE4-F1
#
_entry.id   AF-A0A9P3GJE4-F1
#
_cell.length_a   1.000
_cell.length_b   1.000
_cell.length_c   1.000
_cell.angle_alpha   90.00
_cell.angle_beta   90.00
_cell.angle_gamma   90.00
#
_symmetry.space_group_name_H-M   'P 1'
#
loop_
_entity.id
_entity.type
_entity.pdbx_description
1 polymer ?
#
loop_
_entity_poly.entity_id
_entity_poly.type
_entity_poly.pdbx_seq_one_letter_code
_entity_poly.pdbx_strand_id
1 'polypeptide(L)'
;MASYPSKDDAKEDVSHIEEINHGDKISPTPEAAYVQPTQAERRGWYGRMMGYFQEPAIPPGEFITRYPNRWSRFREIIREPAAEFLGTMVLIVLGTGNNCQVTLGSNTAIAPVAKGAYISTTMGWAAATACGVWVSGGISGGHINPAVTIAFATMRDFPWRKVPVFVLAQFLGAFCGAAFVYGNYLGAINIQEGGGNIRTVPGTASLFATYALDYMTNVRCFLNEFLATAILLIVVCAVTDNNGGAPPPGLVPLVLFCTIIAIGSGLGMQTGYAINPARDFGPRTFTAMAGYGRAVYNYRDQYWIYTPIIGPITGAIVGVFTYDLLCYLGKESILNRPDKRARRVHAHAQAAERTKPGISGPELV
;
A
#
# COMPACT_ATOMS: atom_id res chain seq x y z
N MET A 1 -34.10 -29.55 25.23
CA MET A 1 -34.98 -28.84 24.27
C MET A 1 -34.27 -27.54 23.90
N ALA A 2 -33.90 -27.21 22.67
CA ALA A 2 -34.12 -27.76 21.32
C ALA A 2 -32.94 -27.22 20.45
N SER A 3 -32.11 -28.09 19.85
CA SER A 3 -32.07 -28.49 18.41
C SER A 3 -31.84 -27.37 17.38
N TYR A 4 -30.70 -27.43 16.70
CA TYR A 4 -30.30 -26.63 15.54
C TYR A 4 -31.20 -26.89 14.31
N PRO A 5 -31.41 -25.89 13.42
CA PRO A 5 -32.15 -26.11 12.17
C PRO A 5 -31.27 -26.72 11.07
N SER A 6 -31.91 -27.57 10.27
CA SER A 6 -31.39 -28.41 9.19
C SER A 6 -31.14 -27.65 7.88
N LYS A 7 -30.20 -28.19 7.09
CA LYS A 7 -29.95 -27.83 5.70
C LYS A 7 -31.17 -28.20 4.84
N ASP A 8 -31.89 -27.23 4.29
CA ASP A 8 -32.72 -27.44 3.08
C ASP A 8 -33.19 -26.16 2.35
N ASP A 9 -32.83 -24.96 2.80
CA ASP A 9 -33.24 -23.72 2.10
C ASP A 9 -32.15 -23.19 1.15
N ALA A 10 -32.05 -23.80 -0.04
CA ALA A 10 -31.56 -23.15 -1.27
C ALA A 10 -31.71 -24.11 -2.47
N LYS A 11 -32.93 -24.27 -2.97
CA LYS A 11 -33.19 -24.77 -4.32
C LYS A 11 -33.72 -23.62 -5.16
N GLU A 12 -32.92 -23.19 -6.14
CA GLU A 12 -33.26 -22.42 -7.33
C GLU A 12 -31.92 -22.24 -8.09
N ASP A 13 -31.74 -22.47 -9.39
CA ASP A 13 -32.51 -23.04 -10.49
C ASP A 13 -31.42 -23.33 -11.54
N VAL A 14 -31.18 -24.59 -11.91
CA VAL A 14 -30.19 -24.98 -12.93
C VAL A 14 -30.94 -25.63 -14.06
N SER A 15 -31.60 -24.80 -14.85
CA SER A 15 -32.20 -25.18 -16.13
C SER A 15 -31.45 -24.46 -17.23
N HIS A 16 -30.50 -25.16 -17.87
CA HIS A 16 -30.06 -25.01 -19.28
C HIS A 16 -28.83 -25.90 -19.48
N ILE A 17 -29.04 -27.22 -19.49
CA ILE A 17 -28.16 -28.16 -20.18
C ILE A 17 -29.04 -28.81 -21.25
N GLU A 18 -28.96 -28.29 -22.47
CA GLU A 18 -29.52 -28.97 -23.64
C GLU A 18 -28.73 -30.26 -23.88
N GLU A 19 -29.47 -31.35 -24.06
CA GLU A 19 -28.98 -32.67 -24.42
C GLU A 19 -28.29 -32.64 -25.79
N ILE A 20 -27.01 -33.01 -25.85
CA ILE A 20 -26.37 -33.39 -27.12
C ILE A 20 -26.37 -34.92 -27.18
N ASN A 21 -27.18 -35.40 -28.12
CA ASN A 21 -27.44 -36.79 -28.45
C ASN A 21 -26.16 -37.53 -28.85
N HIS A 22 -25.98 -38.75 -28.34
CA HIS A 22 -24.89 -39.65 -28.73
C HIS A 22 -25.13 -40.22 -30.13
N GLY A 23 -24.35 -39.75 -31.11
CA GLY A 23 -24.22 -40.43 -32.39
C GLY A 23 -23.80 -39.50 -33.51
N ASP A 24 -22.50 -39.26 -33.66
CA ASP A 24 -21.85 -39.17 -34.97
C ASP A 24 -20.31 -39.12 -34.81
N LYS A 25 -19.63 -39.98 -35.57
CA LYS A 25 -18.17 -40.03 -35.67
C LYS A 25 -17.69 -38.84 -36.51
N ILE A 26 -16.94 -37.91 -35.94
CA ILE A 26 -16.15 -36.93 -36.71
C ILE A 26 -14.71 -36.90 -36.18
N SER A 27 -13.79 -37.07 -37.12
CA SER A 27 -12.32 -37.13 -37.02
C SER A 27 -11.67 -35.88 -36.39
N PRO A 28 -10.43 -35.97 -35.85
CA PRO A 28 -9.75 -34.84 -35.26
C PRO A 28 -8.96 -34.05 -36.32
N THR A 29 -9.28 -32.77 -36.50
CA THR A 29 -8.33 -31.79 -37.05
C THR A 29 -8.45 -30.49 -36.26
N PRO A 30 -7.43 -30.11 -35.47
CA PRO A 30 -7.37 -28.79 -34.84
C PRO A 30 -6.52 -27.86 -35.72
N GLU A 31 -7.17 -27.08 -36.58
CA GLU A 31 -6.57 -25.87 -37.14
C GLU A 31 -7.44 -24.67 -36.78
N ALA A 32 -7.16 -24.09 -35.61
CA ALA A 32 -7.44 -22.69 -35.35
C ALA A 32 -6.08 -22.00 -35.18
N ALA A 33 -5.52 -21.55 -36.30
CA ALA A 33 -4.26 -20.83 -36.35
C ALA A 33 -4.36 -19.52 -35.57
N TYR A 34 -3.53 -19.38 -34.53
CA TYR A 34 -3.27 -18.13 -33.83
C TYR A 34 -2.57 -17.16 -34.79
N VAL A 35 -3.23 -16.05 -35.15
CA VAL A 35 -2.58 -14.97 -35.91
C VAL A 35 -1.60 -14.25 -34.98
N GLN A 36 -0.30 -14.48 -35.19
CA GLN A 36 0.73 -13.79 -34.39
C GLN A 36 0.76 -12.30 -34.72
N PRO A 37 0.85 -11.41 -33.70
CA PRO A 37 1.00 -9.99 -33.94
C PRO A 37 2.33 -9.68 -34.64
N THR A 38 2.28 -8.70 -35.54
CA THR A 38 3.39 -8.28 -36.39
C THR A 38 4.55 -7.72 -35.57
N GLN A 39 5.77 -7.73 -36.11
CA GLN A 39 6.94 -7.18 -35.40
C GLN A 39 6.81 -5.68 -35.06
N ALA A 40 5.99 -4.94 -35.81
CA ALA A 40 5.71 -3.54 -35.54
C ALA A 40 4.87 -3.36 -34.25
N GLU A 41 3.87 -4.20 -34.03
CA GLU A 41 3.00 -4.16 -32.84
C GLU A 41 3.74 -4.53 -31.56
N ARG A 42 4.74 -5.42 -31.64
CA ARG A 42 5.62 -5.78 -30.50
C ARG A 42 6.56 -4.66 -30.06
N ARG A 43 6.86 -3.70 -30.95
CA ARG A 43 7.84 -2.62 -30.68
C ARG A 43 7.20 -1.34 -30.13
N GLY A 44 5.86 -1.21 -30.19
CA GLY A 44 5.12 -0.07 -29.63
C GLY A 44 4.95 -0.14 -28.10
N TRP A 45 4.74 1.01 -27.46
CA TRP A 45 4.46 1.11 -26.01
C TRP A 45 3.28 0.21 -25.59
N TYR A 46 2.23 0.16 -26.41
CA TYR A 46 1.07 -0.73 -26.22
C TYR A 46 1.44 -2.22 -26.25
N GLY A 47 2.26 -2.67 -27.20
CA GLY A 47 2.67 -4.08 -27.30
C GLY A 47 3.54 -4.55 -26.13
N ARG A 48 4.41 -3.68 -25.62
CA ARG A 48 5.23 -3.97 -24.42
C ARG A 48 4.40 -3.98 -23.14
N MET A 49 3.36 -3.15 -23.05
CA MET A 49 2.40 -3.22 -21.96
C MET A 49 1.65 -4.55 -22.03
N MET A 50 1.07 -4.89 -23.19
CA MET A 50 0.33 -6.14 -23.46
C MET A 50 1.15 -7.42 -23.25
N GLY A 51 2.47 -7.39 -23.43
CA GLY A 51 3.36 -8.54 -23.17
C GLY A 51 3.43 -8.99 -21.70
N TYR A 52 3.12 -8.11 -20.74
CA TYR A 52 2.91 -8.49 -19.33
C TYR A 52 1.56 -9.18 -19.08
N PHE A 53 0.65 -9.15 -20.05
CA PHE A 53 -0.70 -9.71 -20.00
C PHE A 53 -0.84 -10.94 -20.90
N GLN A 54 0.27 -11.54 -21.36
CA GLN A 54 0.24 -12.69 -22.25
C GLN A 54 -0.03 -13.97 -21.43
N GLU A 55 -1.14 -14.65 -21.73
CA GLU A 55 -1.56 -15.88 -21.04
C GLU A 55 -0.63 -17.05 -21.37
N PRO A 56 -0.29 -17.93 -20.40
CA PRO A 56 0.35 -19.21 -20.72
C PRO A 56 -0.59 -20.08 -21.57
N ALA A 57 -0.03 -20.88 -22.48
CA ALA A 57 -0.81 -21.77 -23.33
C ALA A 57 -1.56 -22.80 -22.48
N ILE A 58 -2.89 -22.85 -22.63
CA ILE A 58 -3.76 -23.77 -21.89
C ILE A 58 -3.61 -25.17 -22.49
N PRO A 59 -3.36 -26.22 -21.67
CA PRO A 59 -3.38 -27.60 -22.15
C PRO A 59 -4.75 -27.96 -22.75
N PRO A 60 -4.82 -28.81 -23.78
CA PRO A 60 -6.10 -29.21 -24.37
C PRO A 60 -6.98 -29.92 -23.32
N GLY A 61 -8.18 -29.40 -23.05
CA GLY A 61 -9.20 -30.06 -22.22
C GLY A 61 -9.64 -29.32 -20.94
N GLU A 62 -8.97 -28.24 -20.53
CA GLU A 62 -9.38 -27.44 -19.36
C GLU A 62 -10.18 -26.20 -19.78
N PHE A 63 -11.51 -26.28 -19.71
CA PHE A 63 -12.38 -25.10 -19.81
C PHE A 63 -12.58 -24.45 -18.42
N ILE A 64 -11.49 -24.04 -17.78
CA ILE A 64 -11.60 -23.15 -16.63
C ILE A 64 -11.55 -21.73 -17.18
N THR A 65 -12.69 -21.03 -17.22
CA THR A 65 -12.64 -19.59 -17.40
C THR A 65 -11.87 -19.00 -16.21
N ARG A 66 -10.62 -18.56 -16.42
CA ARG A 66 -9.80 -17.95 -15.36
C ARG A 66 -10.51 -16.79 -14.66
N TYR A 67 -11.45 -16.15 -15.37
CA TYR A 67 -12.28 -15.07 -14.90
C TYR A 67 -13.77 -15.43 -15.09
N PRO A 68 -14.59 -15.46 -14.02
CA PRO A 68 -16.01 -15.77 -14.15
C PRO A 68 -16.82 -14.74 -14.94
N ASN A 69 -16.32 -13.51 -15.15
CA ASN A 69 -16.99 -12.47 -15.93
C ASN A 69 -16.01 -11.35 -16.37
N ARG A 70 -16.49 -10.43 -17.22
CA ARG A 70 -15.67 -9.29 -17.69
C ARG A 70 -15.16 -8.40 -16.55
N TRP A 71 -15.95 -8.26 -15.48
CA TRP A 71 -15.57 -7.48 -14.31
C TRP A 71 -14.39 -8.11 -13.56
N SER A 72 -14.36 -9.42 -13.36
CA SER A 72 -13.25 -10.08 -12.67
C SER A 72 -11.94 -9.99 -13.46
N ARG A 73 -12.00 -10.01 -14.80
CA ARG A 73 -10.85 -9.72 -15.66
C ARG A 73 -10.33 -8.29 -15.49
N PHE A 74 -11.21 -7.29 -15.51
CA PHE A 74 -10.82 -5.90 -15.29
C PHE A 74 -10.27 -5.67 -13.87
N ARG A 75 -10.92 -6.24 -12.86
CA ARG A 75 -10.49 -6.15 -11.45
C ARG A 75 -9.09 -6.71 -11.25
N GLU A 76 -8.74 -7.81 -11.93
CA GLU A 76 -7.40 -8.37 -11.86
C GLU A 76 -6.35 -7.40 -12.40
N ILE A 77 -6.65 -6.66 -13.47
CA ILE A 77 -5.73 -5.66 -14.05
C ILE A 77 -5.44 -4.51 -13.07
N ILE A 78 -6.47 -4.02 -12.37
CA ILE A 78 -6.35 -2.89 -11.45
C ILE A 78 -6.17 -3.33 -9.99
N ARG A 79 -5.93 -4.62 -9.73
CA ARG A 79 -6.05 -5.20 -8.39
C ARG A 79 -5.10 -4.58 -7.38
N GLU A 80 -3.83 -4.40 -7.76
CA GLU A 80 -2.82 -3.75 -6.92
C GLU A 80 -3.14 -2.28 -6.63
N PRO A 81 -3.38 -1.40 -7.62
CA PRO A 81 -3.76 -0.01 -7.32
C PRO A 81 -5.09 0.10 -6.58
N ALA A 82 -6.08 -0.76 -6.84
CA ALA A 82 -7.33 -0.77 -6.08
C ALA A 82 -7.09 -1.12 -4.60
N ALA A 83 -6.18 -2.06 -4.33
CA ALA A 83 -5.77 -2.39 -2.96
C ALA A 83 -5.04 -1.22 -2.28
N GLU A 84 -4.12 -0.56 -2.96
CA GLU A 84 -3.43 0.64 -2.44
C GLU A 84 -4.40 1.80 -2.16
N PHE A 85 -5.36 2.03 -3.07
CA PHE A 85 -6.43 3.00 -2.87
C PHE A 85 -7.25 2.68 -1.63
N LEU A 86 -7.77 1.44 -1.53
CA LEU A 86 -8.65 1.04 -0.45
C LEU A 86 -7.91 1.00 0.91
N GLY A 87 -6.70 0.48 0.94
CA GLY A 87 -5.86 0.44 2.14
C GLY A 87 -5.52 1.85 2.65
N THR A 88 -5.16 2.78 1.75
CA THR A 88 -4.87 4.17 2.14
C THR A 88 -6.13 4.92 2.56
N MET A 89 -7.27 4.64 1.92
CA MET A 89 -8.57 5.20 2.34
C MET A 89 -8.96 4.74 3.74
N VAL A 90 -8.83 3.43 4.04
CA VAL A 90 -9.08 2.89 5.39
C VAL A 90 -8.16 3.52 6.43
N LEU A 91 -6.86 3.66 6.11
CA LEU A 91 -5.88 4.37 6.94
C LEU A 91 -6.37 5.79 7.27
N ILE A 92 -6.80 6.56 6.27
CA ILE A 92 -7.23 7.94 6.50
C ILE A 92 -8.56 8.02 7.23
N VAL A 93 -9.55 7.20 6.88
CA VAL A 93 -10.87 7.23 7.53
C VAL A 93 -10.72 7.00 9.04
N LEU A 94 -9.95 5.98 9.42
CA LEU A 94 -9.74 5.66 10.83
C LEU A 94 -8.79 6.66 11.51
N GLY A 95 -7.70 7.06 10.86
CA GLY A 95 -6.73 7.98 11.43
C GLY A 95 -7.29 9.40 11.64
N THR A 96 -7.84 10.01 10.59
CA THR A 96 -8.43 11.36 10.68
C THR A 96 -9.75 11.37 11.45
N GLY A 97 -10.53 10.28 11.39
CA GLY A 97 -11.71 10.12 12.24
C GLY A 97 -11.34 10.11 13.72
N ASN A 98 -10.24 9.45 14.08
CA ASN A 98 -9.72 9.46 15.44
C ASN A 98 -9.23 10.85 15.87
N ASN A 99 -8.55 11.61 14.99
CA ASN A 99 -8.22 13.02 15.27
C ASN A 99 -9.49 13.84 15.56
N CYS A 100 -10.50 13.73 14.68
CA CYS A 100 -11.77 14.43 14.86
C CYS A 100 -12.44 14.05 16.18
N GLN A 101 -12.48 12.76 16.52
CA GLN A 101 -13.09 12.29 17.76
C GLN A 101 -12.38 12.84 19.01
N VAL A 102 -11.05 12.74 19.07
CA VAL A 102 -10.29 13.19 20.24
C VAL A 102 -10.37 14.71 20.39
N THR A 103 -10.15 15.47 19.32
CA THR A 103 -10.09 16.94 19.37
C THR A 103 -11.46 17.59 19.45
N LEU A 104 -12.43 17.19 18.63
CA LEU A 104 -13.77 17.79 18.67
C LEU A 104 -14.53 17.32 19.91
N GLY A 105 -14.28 16.08 20.37
CA GLY A 105 -14.90 15.53 21.56
C GLY A 105 -14.46 16.22 22.86
N SER A 106 -13.38 17.00 22.89
CA SER A 106 -12.98 17.78 24.07
C SER A 106 -13.81 19.04 24.26
N ASN A 107 -14.57 19.46 23.24
CA ASN A 107 -15.48 20.60 23.34
C ASN A 107 -16.83 20.14 23.92
N THR A 108 -17.22 20.71 25.06
CA THR A 108 -18.45 20.35 25.77
C THR A 108 -19.73 20.74 25.02
N ALA A 109 -19.66 21.65 24.05
CA ALA A 109 -20.76 21.96 23.15
C ALA A 109 -20.99 20.87 22.08
N ILE A 110 -20.01 19.98 21.85
CA ILE A 110 -20.06 18.90 20.85
C ILE A 110 -20.32 17.56 21.54
N ALA A 111 -19.61 17.27 22.63
CA ALA A 111 -19.76 16.04 23.39
C ALA A 111 -19.78 16.32 24.89
N PRO A 112 -20.64 15.66 25.69
CA PRO A 112 -20.75 15.93 27.12
C PRO A 112 -19.49 15.52 27.92
N VAL A 113 -18.66 14.64 27.36
CA VAL A 113 -17.41 14.15 27.96
C VAL A 113 -16.37 13.98 26.86
N ALA A 114 -15.11 14.35 27.17
CA ALA A 114 -13.96 14.16 26.31
C ALA A 114 -13.85 12.70 25.80
N LYS A 115 -13.57 12.54 24.51
CA LYS A 115 -13.54 11.22 23.82
C LYS A 115 -12.13 10.74 23.49
N GLY A 116 -11.18 10.97 24.39
CA GLY A 116 -9.83 10.44 24.32
C GLY A 116 -8.75 11.45 24.69
N ALA A 117 -7.50 11.06 24.46
CA ALA A 117 -6.31 11.88 24.66
C ALA A 117 -5.28 11.62 23.56
N TYR A 118 -4.09 12.19 23.67
CA TYR A 118 -3.02 11.99 22.67
C TYR A 118 -2.69 10.49 22.46
N ILE A 119 -2.69 9.67 23.52
CA ILE A 119 -2.50 8.21 23.38
C ILE A 119 -3.60 7.54 22.56
N SER A 120 -4.85 8.02 22.65
CA SER A 120 -5.94 7.56 21.79
C SER A 120 -5.63 7.91 20.33
N THR A 121 -5.05 9.10 20.08
CA THR A 121 -4.59 9.52 18.76
C THR A 121 -3.57 8.55 18.19
N THR A 122 -2.50 8.25 18.94
CA THR A 122 -1.43 7.35 18.48
C THR A 122 -1.91 5.91 18.30
N MET A 123 -2.72 5.37 19.22
CA MET A 123 -3.32 4.04 19.10
C MET A 123 -4.25 3.93 17.89
N GLY A 124 -5.07 4.94 17.63
CA GLY A 124 -5.99 4.90 16.49
C GLY A 124 -5.27 5.00 15.15
N TRP A 125 -4.21 5.82 15.03
CA TRP A 125 -3.37 5.85 13.81
C TRP A 125 -2.61 4.53 13.60
N ALA A 126 -2.17 3.89 14.67
CA ALA A 126 -1.57 2.56 14.60
C ALA A 126 -2.56 1.49 14.13
N ALA A 127 -3.77 1.46 14.70
CA ALA A 127 -4.83 0.56 14.28
C ALA A 127 -5.23 0.81 12.82
N ALA A 128 -5.35 2.07 12.42
CA ALA A 128 -5.64 2.47 11.05
C ALA A 128 -4.59 1.96 10.06
N THR A 129 -3.31 2.06 10.42
CA THR A 129 -2.20 1.53 9.60
C THR A 129 -2.27 0.02 9.48
N ALA A 130 -2.47 -0.70 10.60
CA ALA A 130 -2.61 -2.16 10.57
C ALA A 130 -3.79 -2.61 9.69
N CYS A 131 -4.96 -1.97 9.84
CA CYS A 131 -6.13 -2.23 8.99
C CYS A 131 -5.86 -1.96 7.51
N GLY A 132 -5.22 -0.83 7.18
CA GLY A 132 -4.86 -0.50 5.81
C GLY A 132 -3.93 -1.55 5.18
N VAL A 133 -2.94 -2.03 5.92
CA VAL A 133 -2.01 -3.08 5.47
C VAL A 133 -2.68 -4.45 5.43
N TRP A 134 -3.60 -4.79 6.34
CA TRP A 134 -4.39 -6.04 6.21
C TRP A 134 -5.23 -6.06 4.94
N VAL A 135 -5.84 -4.93 4.58
CA VAL A 135 -6.66 -4.80 3.36
C VAL A 135 -5.83 -4.94 2.09
N SER A 136 -4.60 -4.46 2.08
CA SER A 136 -3.80 -4.28 0.85
C SER A 136 -2.60 -5.23 0.74
N GLY A 137 -2.05 -5.68 1.86
CA GLY A 137 -0.79 -6.43 1.98
C GLY A 137 -0.74 -7.70 1.14
N GLY A 138 -1.79 -8.52 1.21
CA GLY A 138 -1.88 -9.78 0.44
C GLY A 138 -2.10 -9.58 -1.07
N ILE A 139 -2.20 -8.33 -1.55
CA ILE A 139 -2.47 -8.02 -2.95
C ILE A 139 -1.33 -7.17 -3.56
N SER A 140 -1.06 -5.99 -2.98
CA SER A 140 -0.09 -5.02 -3.52
C SER A 140 1.24 -5.02 -2.78
N GLY A 141 1.36 -5.75 -1.67
CA GLY A 141 2.42 -5.58 -0.67
C GLY A 141 2.06 -4.55 0.40
N GLY A 142 0.93 -3.85 0.26
CA GLY A 142 0.38 -2.95 1.26
C GLY A 142 1.29 -1.79 1.60
N HIS A 143 1.82 -1.12 0.58
CA HIS A 143 2.70 0.03 0.79
C HIS A 143 1.94 1.15 1.49
N ILE A 144 0.74 1.48 0.98
CA ILE A 144 -0.18 2.53 1.44
C ILE A 144 0.49 3.88 1.75
N ASN A 145 1.68 4.10 1.17
CA ASN A 145 2.63 5.15 1.50
C ASN A 145 3.59 5.39 0.31
N PRO A 146 3.60 6.60 -0.27
CA PRO A 146 4.54 6.95 -1.33
C PRO A 146 6.01 6.83 -0.93
N ALA A 147 6.36 7.13 0.32
CA ALA A 147 7.74 7.03 0.80
C ALA A 147 8.24 5.58 0.81
N VAL A 148 7.40 4.63 1.25
CA VAL A 148 7.69 3.19 1.19
C VAL A 148 7.82 2.73 -0.26
N THR A 149 6.88 3.14 -1.11
CA THR A 149 6.86 2.77 -2.54
C THR A 149 8.13 3.23 -3.25
N ILE A 150 8.54 4.49 -3.04
CA ILE A 150 9.74 5.06 -3.65
C ILE A 150 11.01 4.45 -3.07
N ALA A 151 11.09 4.24 -1.75
CA ALA A 151 12.26 3.63 -1.12
C ALA A 151 12.49 2.20 -1.61
N PHE A 152 11.44 1.37 -1.71
CA PHE A 152 11.56 0.03 -2.27
C PHE A 152 11.84 0.02 -3.77
N ALA A 153 11.31 0.99 -4.54
CA ALA A 153 11.69 1.12 -5.95
C ALA A 153 13.17 1.47 -6.11
N THR A 154 13.67 2.28 -5.20
CA THR A 154 15.06 2.73 -5.18
C THR A 154 15.99 1.61 -4.72
N MET A 155 15.63 0.84 -3.68
CA MET A 155 16.57 -0.01 -2.95
C MET A 155 16.28 -1.51 -3.03
N ARG A 156 15.04 -1.96 -3.29
CA ARG A 156 14.58 -3.35 -3.13
C ARG A 156 13.81 -3.91 -4.34
N ASP A 157 14.25 -3.57 -5.55
CA ASP A 157 13.72 -4.11 -6.82
C ASP A 157 12.22 -3.91 -7.10
N PHE A 158 11.53 -3.03 -6.36
CA PHE A 158 10.14 -2.71 -6.69
C PHE A 158 10.10 -2.00 -8.07
N PRO A 159 9.26 -2.43 -9.02
CA PRO A 159 9.32 -1.89 -10.39
C PRO A 159 8.95 -0.40 -10.45
N TRP A 160 9.90 0.45 -10.86
CA TRP A 160 9.68 1.91 -11.01
C TRP A 160 8.45 2.29 -11.84
N ARG A 161 8.11 1.50 -12.86
CA ARG A 161 6.91 1.69 -13.68
C ARG A 161 5.59 1.59 -12.91
N LYS A 162 5.56 0.90 -11.76
CA LYS A 162 4.38 0.80 -10.88
C LYS A 162 4.25 2.01 -9.95
N VAL A 163 5.35 2.72 -9.68
CA VAL A 163 5.40 3.81 -8.70
C VAL A 163 4.36 4.90 -8.97
N PRO A 164 4.20 5.46 -10.20
CA PRO A 164 3.22 6.52 -10.43
C PRO A 164 1.79 6.07 -10.17
N VAL A 165 1.46 4.81 -10.51
CA VAL A 165 0.14 4.23 -10.33
C VAL A 165 -0.16 3.98 -8.85
N PHE A 166 0.82 3.50 -8.09
CA PHE A 166 0.70 3.32 -6.64
C PHE A 166 0.53 4.66 -5.92
N VAL A 167 1.39 5.65 -6.22
CA VAL A 167 1.33 6.97 -5.60
C VAL A 167 0.00 7.67 -5.88
N LEU A 168 -0.50 7.58 -7.13
CA LEU A 168 -1.81 8.13 -7.49
C LEU A 168 -2.94 7.42 -6.74
N ALA A 169 -2.92 6.09 -6.68
CA ALA A 169 -3.93 5.32 -5.95
C ALA A 169 -3.95 5.66 -4.46
N GLN A 170 -2.79 5.73 -3.82
CA GLN A 170 -2.63 6.11 -2.41
C GLN A 170 -3.16 7.53 -2.17
N PHE A 171 -2.78 8.49 -3.01
CA PHE A 171 -3.26 9.86 -2.93
C PHE A 171 -4.79 9.96 -3.04
N LEU A 172 -5.39 9.30 -4.05
CA LEU A 172 -6.83 9.31 -4.24
C LEU A 172 -7.56 8.62 -3.08
N GLY A 173 -7.02 7.52 -2.56
CA GLY A 173 -7.57 6.84 -1.39
C GLY A 173 -7.56 7.76 -0.17
N ALA A 174 -6.44 8.45 0.06
CA ALA A 174 -6.30 9.40 1.16
C ALA A 174 -7.24 10.62 1.02
N PHE A 175 -7.39 11.15 -0.20
CA PHE A 175 -8.32 12.23 -0.51
C PHE A 175 -9.77 11.83 -0.23
N CYS A 176 -10.22 10.67 -0.73
CA CYS A 176 -11.57 10.16 -0.51
C CYS A 176 -11.83 9.85 0.98
N GLY A 177 -10.84 9.28 1.68
CA GLY A 177 -10.95 9.01 3.11
C GLY A 177 -11.18 10.29 3.92
N ALA A 178 -10.46 11.36 3.60
CA ALA A 178 -10.65 12.66 4.24
C ALA A 178 -12.03 13.25 3.95
N ALA A 179 -12.53 13.10 2.73
CA ALA A 179 -13.86 13.55 2.36
C ALA A 179 -14.96 12.85 3.17
N PHE A 180 -14.86 11.53 3.36
CA PHE A 180 -15.81 10.78 4.20
C PHE A 180 -15.78 11.24 5.65
N VAL A 181 -14.60 11.43 6.24
CA VAL A 181 -14.48 11.89 7.63
C VAL A 181 -14.98 13.32 7.78
N TYR A 182 -14.64 14.21 6.86
CA TYR A 182 -15.14 15.59 6.89
C TYR A 182 -16.66 15.64 6.81
N GLY A 183 -17.27 14.86 5.91
CA GLY A 183 -18.73 14.73 5.84
C GLY A 183 -19.34 14.23 7.15
N ASN A 184 -18.73 13.20 7.75
CA ASN A 184 -19.18 12.61 9.02
C ASN A 184 -19.09 13.58 10.21
N TYR A 185 -18.06 14.43 10.25
CA TYR A 185 -17.81 15.37 11.34
C TYR A 185 -18.21 16.82 11.03
N LEU A 186 -18.85 17.09 9.88
CA LEU A 186 -19.13 18.44 9.40
C LEU A 186 -19.85 19.31 10.46
N GLY A 187 -20.88 18.76 11.11
CA GLY A 187 -21.61 19.46 12.17
C GLY A 187 -20.74 19.80 13.38
N ALA A 188 -19.91 18.86 13.84
CA ALA A 188 -19.00 19.07 14.95
C ALA A 188 -17.92 20.12 14.61
N ILE A 189 -17.37 20.08 13.39
CA ILE A 189 -16.41 21.10 12.92
C ILE A 189 -17.08 22.48 12.86
N ASN A 190 -18.33 22.58 12.40
CA ASN A 190 -19.06 23.85 12.38
C ASN A 190 -19.27 24.42 13.78
N ILE A 191 -19.58 23.59 14.77
CA ILE A 191 -19.69 24.01 16.18
C ILE A 191 -18.32 24.46 16.70
N GLN A 192 -17.27 23.68 16.44
CA GLN A 192 -15.90 23.98 16.89
C GLN A 192 -15.38 25.32 16.35
N GLU A 193 -15.65 25.62 15.08
CA GLU A 193 -15.21 26.84 14.40
C GLU A 193 -16.17 28.02 14.61
N GLY A 194 -17.33 27.80 15.23
CA GLY A 194 -18.34 28.84 15.48
C GLY A 194 -19.19 29.21 14.27
N GLY A 195 -19.20 28.40 13.20
CA GLY A 195 -20.03 28.62 12.02
C GLY A 195 -19.71 27.70 10.84
N GLY A 196 -20.70 27.49 9.96
CA GLY A 196 -20.57 26.62 8.78
C GLY A 196 -19.62 27.13 7.69
N ASN A 197 -19.34 28.44 7.69
CA ASN A 197 -18.48 29.09 6.69
C ASN A 197 -17.08 29.41 7.23
N ILE A 198 -16.72 28.92 8.43
CA ILE A 198 -15.46 29.22 9.09
C ILE A 198 -14.56 27.98 9.04
N ARG A 199 -13.35 28.15 8.50
CA ARG A 199 -12.36 27.09 8.30
C ARG A 199 -10.94 27.61 8.55
N THR A 200 -10.42 27.32 9.73
CA THR A 200 -9.11 27.83 10.18
C THR A 200 -7.93 26.91 9.89
N VAL A 201 -6.77 27.52 9.62
CA VAL A 201 -5.48 26.85 9.37
C VAL A 201 -4.42 27.43 10.32
N PRO A 202 -3.69 26.63 11.11
CA PRO A 202 -3.73 25.17 11.16
C PRO A 202 -5.00 24.61 11.80
N GLY A 203 -5.61 25.30 12.77
CA GLY A 203 -7.01 25.14 13.21
C GLY A 203 -7.61 23.73 13.13
N THR A 204 -8.84 23.60 12.62
CA THR A 204 -9.44 22.30 12.29
C THR A 204 -8.86 21.65 11.03
N ALA A 205 -8.08 22.35 10.21
CA ALA A 205 -7.34 21.73 9.11
C ALA A 205 -6.34 20.67 9.61
N SER A 206 -5.84 20.85 10.83
CA SER A 206 -4.91 19.92 11.52
C SER A 206 -5.53 18.57 11.88
N LEU A 207 -6.85 18.44 11.82
CA LEU A 207 -7.53 17.15 11.96
C LEU A 207 -7.25 16.22 10.78
N PHE A 208 -6.95 16.80 9.61
CA PHE A 208 -6.83 16.09 8.34
C PHE A 208 -5.38 15.98 7.86
N ALA A 209 -4.62 17.06 7.93
CA ALA A 209 -3.22 17.14 7.52
C ALA A 209 -2.33 17.56 8.69
N THR A 210 -1.01 17.37 8.59
CA THR A 210 -0.12 17.70 9.69
C THR A 210 0.38 19.14 9.64
N TYR A 211 0.62 19.71 10.81
CA TYR A 211 1.13 21.06 11.01
C TYR A 211 2.09 21.01 12.22
N ALA A 212 3.14 21.83 12.18
CA ALA A 212 4.16 21.81 13.23
C ALA A 212 3.81 22.73 14.40
N LEU A 213 4.36 22.41 15.57
CA LEU A 213 4.27 23.29 16.74
C LEU A 213 5.08 24.58 16.55
N ASP A 214 4.69 25.63 17.29
CA ASP A 214 5.15 26.98 17.02
C ASP A 214 6.67 27.16 17.15
N TYR A 215 7.29 26.50 18.12
CA TYR A 215 8.73 26.57 18.38
C TYR A 215 9.61 25.85 17.34
N MET A 216 9.01 25.07 16.42
CA MET A 216 9.75 24.26 15.45
C MET A 216 10.23 25.11 14.26
N THR A 217 11.54 25.12 14.02
CA THR A 217 12.11 25.68 12.78
C THR A 217 11.88 24.74 11.60
N ASN A 218 11.91 25.27 10.36
CA ASN A 218 11.70 24.48 9.15
C ASN A 218 12.65 23.28 9.04
N VAL A 219 13.93 23.46 9.42
CA VAL A 219 14.94 22.39 9.42
C VAL A 219 14.60 21.30 10.43
N ARG A 220 14.12 21.67 11.62
CA ARG A 220 13.71 20.70 12.65
C ARG A 220 12.44 19.95 12.24
N CYS A 221 11.53 20.61 11.51
CA CYS A 221 10.35 19.95 10.95
C CYS A 221 10.75 18.86 9.95
N PHE A 222 11.63 19.18 9.01
CA PHE A 222 12.21 18.21 8.08
C PHE A 222 12.88 17.06 8.82
N LEU A 223 13.76 17.36 9.78
CA LEU A 223 14.51 16.35 10.52
C LEU A 223 13.61 15.40 11.31
N ASN A 224 12.52 15.89 11.90
CA ASN A 224 11.58 15.05 12.66
C ASN A 224 10.91 14.01 11.75
N GLU A 225 10.38 14.44 10.60
CA GLU A 225 9.74 13.52 9.64
C GLU A 225 10.75 12.59 8.95
N PHE A 226 11.96 13.08 8.64
CA PHE A 226 13.06 12.27 8.15
C PHE A 226 13.38 11.14 9.13
N LEU A 227 13.61 11.47 10.41
CA LEU A 227 13.99 10.50 11.44
C LEU A 227 12.87 9.49 11.70
N ALA A 228 11.64 9.95 11.87
CA ALA A 228 10.49 9.09 12.11
C ALA A 228 10.27 8.10 10.95
N THR A 229 10.42 8.56 9.71
CA THR A 229 10.24 7.70 8.53
C THR A 229 11.43 6.76 8.31
N ALA A 230 12.65 7.17 8.64
CA ALA A 230 13.82 6.28 8.62
C ALA A 230 13.63 5.10 9.58
N ILE A 231 13.19 5.38 10.81
CA ILE A 231 12.87 4.33 11.80
C ILE A 231 11.74 3.43 11.30
N LEU A 232 10.68 4.00 10.73
CA LEU A 232 9.59 3.21 10.13
C LEU A 232 10.15 2.23 9.09
N LEU A 233 10.97 2.68 8.15
CA LEU A 233 11.47 1.82 7.08
C LEU A 233 12.51 0.80 7.55
N ILE A 234 13.30 1.11 8.57
CA ILE A 234 14.18 0.12 9.21
C ILE A 234 13.34 -1.04 9.75
N VAL A 235 12.25 -0.75 10.48
CA VAL A 235 11.38 -1.79 11.05
C VAL A 235 10.60 -2.52 9.95
N VAL A 236 10.07 -1.82 8.95
CA VAL A 236 9.39 -2.45 7.80
C VAL A 236 10.34 -3.44 7.09
N CYS A 237 11.59 -3.07 6.84
CA CYS A 237 12.58 -3.98 6.27
C CYS A 237 12.86 -5.17 7.20
N ALA A 238 13.00 -4.94 8.51
CA ALA A 238 13.25 -6.01 9.46
C ALA A 238 12.13 -7.06 9.50
N VAL A 239 10.87 -6.64 9.46
CA VAL A 239 9.72 -7.56 9.52
C VAL A 239 9.39 -8.22 8.18
N THR A 240 9.99 -7.75 7.09
CA THR A 240 9.82 -8.34 5.75
C THR A 240 11.06 -9.12 5.29
N ASP A 241 12.13 -9.13 6.09
CA ASP A 241 13.33 -9.91 5.79
C ASP A 241 13.16 -11.38 6.20
N ASN A 242 12.97 -12.24 5.20
CA ASN A 242 12.87 -13.69 5.39
C ASN A 242 14.14 -14.33 5.98
N ASN A 243 15.31 -13.67 5.90
CA ASN A 243 16.55 -14.17 6.48
C ASN A 243 16.75 -13.73 7.95
N GLY A 244 16.04 -12.68 8.38
CA GLY A 244 16.19 -12.03 9.69
C GLY A 244 15.24 -12.51 10.78
N GLY A 245 14.50 -13.61 10.54
CA GLY A 245 13.47 -14.08 11.46
C GLY A 245 12.17 -13.26 11.38
N ALA A 246 11.71 -12.96 10.16
CA ALA A 246 10.42 -12.31 9.94
C ALA A 246 9.30 -12.99 10.74
N PRO A 247 8.35 -12.20 11.30
CA PRO A 247 7.21 -12.76 11.99
C PRO A 247 6.38 -13.65 11.04
N PRO A 248 5.60 -14.61 11.58
CA PRO A 248 4.70 -15.43 10.80
C PRO A 248 3.87 -14.62 9.78
N PRO A 249 3.64 -15.16 8.57
CA PRO A 249 2.83 -14.50 7.55
C PRO A 249 1.47 -14.04 8.12
N GLY A 250 1.18 -12.75 7.98
CA GLY A 250 -0.05 -12.13 8.50
C GLY A 250 0.11 -11.32 9.80
N LEU A 251 1.25 -11.45 10.51
CA LEU A 251 1.53 -10.65 11.72
C LEU A 251 2.26 -9.33 11.44
N VAL A 252 2.75 -9.10 10.22
CA VAL A 252 3.39 -7.83 9.82
C VAL A 252 2.54 -6.60 10.20
N PRO A 253 1.21 -6.56 9.96
CA PRO A 253 0.39 -5.42 10.36
C PRO A 253 0.36 -5.17 11.88
N LEU A 254 0.50 -6.21 12.71
CA LEU A 254 0.57 -6.08 14.16
C LEU A 254 1.91 -5.50 14.62
N VAL A 255 3.01 -5.82 13.94
CA VAL A 255 4.29 -5.16 14.22
C VAL A 255 4.24 -3.69 13.80
N LEU A 256 3.60 -3.38 12.66
CA LEU A 256 3.37 -1.99 12.24
C LEU A 256 2.48 -1.25 13.25
N PHE A 257 1.46 -1.87 13.82
CA PHE A 257 0.69 -1.29 14.91
C PHE A 257 1.60 -0.84 16.07
N CYS A 258 2.44 -1.73 16.59
CA CYS A 258 3.38 -1.39 17.67
C CYS A 258 4.36 -0.28 17.25
N THR A 259 4.86 -0.34 16.01
CA THR A 259 5.81 0.64 15.47
C THR A 259 5.20 2.03 15.38
N ILE A 260 3.96 2.15 14.90
CA ILE A 260 3.28 3.44 14.77
C ILE A 260 2.90 4.01 16.14
N ILE A 261 2.57 3.17 17.14
CA ILE A 261 2.41 3.65 18.53
C ILE A 261 3.72 4.25 19.03
N ALA A 262 4.85 3.56 18.83
CA ALA A 262 6.15 4.01 19.30
C ALA A 262 6.56 5.33 18.62
N ILE A 263 6.39 5.43 17.29
CA ILE A 263 6.66 6.66 16.53
C ILE A 263 5.73 7.80 16.97
N GLY A 264 4.43 7.56 17.04
CA GLY A 264 3.46 8.58 17.44
C GLY A 264 3.71 9.09 18.86
N SER A 265 4.05 8.19 19.79
CA SER A 265 4.29 8.53 21.19
C SER A 265 5.66 9.18 21.42
N GLY A 266 6.68 8.79 20.65
CA GLY A 266 8.05 9.25 20.83
C GLY A 266 8.47 10.44 19.95
N LEU A 267 7.93 10.53 18.73
CA LEU A 267 8.35 11.50 17.69
C LEU A 267 7.18 12.33 17.15
N GLY A 268 5.96 12.10 17.65
CA GLY A 268 4.76 12.61 17.02
C GLY A 268 4.36 14.05 17.37
N MET A 269 4.66 14.51 18.59
CA MET A 269 4.19 15.81 19.09
C MET A 269 4.63 17.00 18.20
N GLN A 270 5.84 16.93 17.62
CA GLN A 270 6.47 18.09 17.00
C GLN A 270 5.85 18.47 15.65
N THR A 271 5.54 17.48 14.81
CA THR A 271 5.05 17.64 13.42
C THR A 271 3.85 16.78 13.09
N GLY A 272 3.29 16.02 14.04
CA GLY A 272 2.16 15.13 13.81
C GLY A 272 2.49 13.82 13.08
N TYR A 273 3.78 13.45 13.02
CA TYR A 273 4.30 12.20 12.44
C TYR A 273 3.63 11.84 11.11
N ALA A 274 3.75 12.72 10.12
CA ALA A 274 3.16 12.51 8.82
C ALA A 274 3.63 11.19 8.21
N ILE A 275 4.95 10.94 8.18
CA ILE A 275 5.68 9.73 7.75
C ILE A 275 5.24 9.08 6.42
N ASN A 276 4.29 9.70 5.73
CA ASN A 276 3.56 9.19 4.59
C ASN A 276 3.04 10.39 3.77
N PRO A 277 3.62 10.63 2.59
CA PRO A 277 3.22 11.75 1.73
C PRO A 277 1.74 11.73 1.31
N ALA A 278 1.15 10.56 1.05
CA ALA A 278 -0.27 10.47 0.66
C ALA A 278 -1.19 10.81 1.85
N ARG A 279 -0.81 10.38 3.06
CA ARG A 279 -1.56 10.64 4.30
C ARG A 279 -1.64 12.12 4.67
N ASP A 280 -0.71 12.94 4.18
CA ASP A 280 -0.76 14.39 4.34
C ASP A 280 -1.35 15.08 3.10
N PHE A 281 -0.78 14.81 1.93
CA PHE A 281 -1.11 15.55 0.71
C PHE A 281 -2.54 15.31 0.21
N GLY A 282 -3.07 14.08 0.35
CA GLY A 282 -4.46 13.76 0.00
C GLY A 282 -5.47 14.57 0.82
N PRO A 283 -5.48 14.43 2.15
CA PRO A 283 -6.36 15.20 3.03
C PRO A 283 -6.13 16.72 2.95
N ARG A 284 -4.89 17.18 2.73
CA ARG A 284 -4.57 18.61 2.52
C ARG A 284 -5.22 19.15 1.24
N THR A 285 -5.19 18.37 0.17
CA THR A 285 -5.83 18.75 -1.10
C THR A 285 -7.34 18.77 -0.97
N PHE A 286 -7.92 17.78 -0.27
CA PHE A 286 -9.34 17.80 0.04
C PHE A 286 -9.73 19.04 0.87
N THR A 287 -9.02 19.34 1.96
CA THR A 287 -9.35 20.48 2.82
C THR A 287 -9.20 21.82 2.09
N ALA A 288 -8.23 21.98 1.18
CA ALA A 288 -8.15 23.15 0.32
C ALA A 288 -9.46 23.39 -0.46
N MET A 289 -10.09 22.32 -0.96
CA MET A 289 -11.37 22.36 -1.68
C MET A 289 -12.59 22.50 -0.75
N ALA A 290 -12.48 22.03 0.50
CA ALA A 290 -13.56 22.02 1.48
C ALA A 290 -13.73 23.34 2.26
N GLY A 291 -13.13 24.43 1.78
CA GLY A 291 -13.30 25.79 2.33
C GLY A 291 -12.09 26.33 3.11
N TYR A 292 -11.07 25.52 3.40
CA TYR A 292 -9.83 26.02 4.04
C TYR A 292 -8.95 26.82 3.07
N GLY A 293 -9.14 26.65 1.77
CA GLY A 293 -8.48 27.42 0.71
C GLY A 293 -6.97 27.20 0.64
N ARG A 294 -6.26 28.13 -0.02
CA ARG A 294 -4.81 28.02 -0.28
C ARG A 294 -3.95 28.11 0.99
N ALA A 295 -4.52 28.52 2.12
CA ALA A 295 -3.81 28.66 3.39
C ALA A 295 -3.17 27.33 3.84
N VAL A 296 -3.78 26.18 3.52
CA VAL A 296 -3.22 24.86 3.84
C VAL A 296 -1.88 24.57 3.16
N TYR A 297 -1.60 25.23 2.02
CA TYR A 297 -0.33 25.12 1.30
C TYR A 297 0.63 26.25 1.65
N ASN A 298 0.12 27.46 1.91
CA ASN A 298 0.94 28.61 2.25
C ASN A 298 1.46 28.60 3.69
N TYR A 299 0.95 27.70 4.54
CA TYR A 299 1.43 27.53 5.91
C TYR A 299 2.96 27.33 5.94
N ARG A 300 3.64 28.19 6.72
CA ARG A 300 5.10 28.20 6.94
C ARG A 300 5.93 27.99 5.67
N ASP A 301 5.78 28.88 4.70
CA ASP A 301 6.60 28.88 3.48
C ASP A 301 6.62 27.52 2.76
N GLN A 302 5.43 26.97 2.49
CA GLN A 302 5.26 25.68 1.81
C GLN A 302 5.69 24.46 2.65
N TYR A 303 5.33 24.47 3.95
CA TYR A 303 5.54 23.36 4.90
C TYR A 303 5.26 21.98 4.34
N TRP A 304 4.15 21.87 3.59
CA TRP A 304 3.65 20.62 3.01
C TRP A 304 4.64 19.96 2.04
N ILE A 305 5.60 20.69 1.47
CA ILE A 305 6.62 20.12 0.58
C ILE A 305 7.76 19.53 1.40
N TYR A 306 8.47 20.38 2.14
CA TYR A 306 9.71 19.95 2.77
C TYR A 306 9.47 19.00 3.94
N THR A 307 8.37 19.18 4.70
CA THR A 307 8.14 18.38 5.90
C THR A 307 7.47 17.04 5.60
N PRO A 308 6.20 16.94 5.17
CA PRO A 308 5.53 15.64 5.02
C PRO A 308 5.73 14.96 3.66
N ILE A 309 6.41 15.59 2.68
CA ILE A 309 6.76 14.94 1.40
C ILE A 309 8.25 14.61 1.34
N ILE A 310 9.13 15.61 1.32
CA ILE A 310 10.57 15.38 1.13
C ILE A 310 11.18 14.68 2.35
N GLY A 311 10.82 15.09 3.58
CA GLY A 311 11.25 14.46 4.82
C GLY A 311 11.02 12.94 4.81
N PRO A 312 9.77 12.46 4.65
CA PRO A 312 9.48 11.04 4.60
C PRO A 312 10.15 10.29 3.45
N ILE A 313 10.18 10.84 2.23
CA ILE A 313 10.81 10.15 1.08
C ILE A 313 12.30 9.94 1.34
N THR A 314 13.00 11.00 1.78
CA THR A 314 14.44 10.92 2.06
C THR A 314 14.73 10.05 3.28
N GLY A 315 13.92 10.16 4.34
CA GLY A 315 14.00 9.32 5.52
C GLY A 315 13.80 7.84 5.19
N ALA A 316 12.79 7.51 4.38
CA ALA A 316 12.51 6.15 3.94
C ALA A 316 13.70 5.53 3.17
N ILE A 317 14.25 6.26 2.20
CA ILE A 317 15.41 5.80 1.41
C ILE A 317 16.61 5.55 2.33
N VAL A 318 16.91 6.49 3.24
CA VAL A 318 18.02 6.34 4.19
C VAL A 318 17.77 5.18 5.16
N GLY A 319 16.54 5.00 5.65
CA GLY A 319 16.17 3.89 6.54
C GLY A 319 16.40 2.53 5.89
N VAL A 320 15.93 2.35 4.64
CA VAL A 320 16.20 1.11 3.89
C VAL A 320 17.69 0.94 3.65
N PHE A 321 18.40 1.99 3.24
CA PHE A 321 19.86 1.94 3.06
C PHE A 321 20.60 1.53 4.33
N THR A 322 20.23 2.08 5.49
CA THR A 322 20.85 1.75 6.77
C THR A 322 20.61 0.29 7.15
N TYR A 323 19.38 -0.22 6.98
CA TYR A 323 19.10 -1.64 7.23
C TYR A 323 19.85 -2.55 6.25
N ASP A 324 19.92 -2.15 4.98
CA ASP A 324 20.65 -2.87 3.95
C ASP A 324 22.15 -2.96 4.22
N LEU A 325 22.72 -1.86 4.70
CA LEU A 325 24.15 -1.77 5.01
C LEU A 325 24.54 -2.63 6.22
N LEU A 326 23.66 -2.72 7.22
CA LEU A 326 24.02 -3.26 8.53
C LEU A 326 23.46 -4.65 8.82
N CYS A 327 22.31 -5.01 8.22
CA CYS A 327 21.56 -6.22 8.63
C CYS A 327 21.21 -7.12 7.45
N TYR A 328 20.78 -6.56 6.32
CA TYR A 328 20.21 -7.35 5.22
C TYR A 328 21.27 -7.94 4.30
N LEU A 329 21.17 -9.23 4.02
CA LEU A 329 22.10 -9.96 3.14
C LEU A 329 21.49 -10.38 1.79
N GLY A 330 20.20 -10.07 1.55
CA GLY A 330 19.52 -10.51 0.33
C GLY A 330 19.95 -9.73 -0.91
N LYS A 331 19.79 -10.38 -2.08
CA LYS A 331 20.32 -9.93 -3.37
C LYS A 331 19.52 -8.78 -4.01
N GLU A 332 18.32 -8.51 -3.50
CA GLU A 332 17.43 -7.43 -3.95
C GLU A 332 18.07 -6.05 -3.71
N SER A 333 18.82 -5.93 -2.60
CA SER A 333 19.52 -4.71 -2.22
C SER A 333 20.57 -4.31 -3.24
N ILE A 334 20.64 -3.02 -3.55
CA ILE A 334 21.70 -2.46 -4.41
C ILE A 334 23.11 -2.76 -3.84
N LEU A 335 23.27 -2.80 -2.52
CA LEU A 335 24.56 -3.03 -1.87
C LEU A 335 25.06 -4.47 -2.03
N ASN A 336 24.14 -5.43 -2.07
CA ASN A 336 24.45 -6.86 -2.11
C ASN A 336 24.44 -7.44 -3.53
N ARG A 337 24.15 -6.61 -4.56
CA ARG A 337 24.13 -7.07 -5.95
C ARG A 337 25.54 -7.51 -6.36
N PRO A 338 25.73 -8.76 -6.81
CA PRO A 338 27.04 -9.22 -7.24
C PRO A 338 27.56 -8.33 -8.37
N ASP A 339 28.82 -7.91 -8.25
CA ASP A 339 29.48 -7.13 -9.28
C ASP A 339 29.59 -7.93 -10.59
N LYS A 340 29.98 -7.27 -11.69
CA LYS A 340 30.09 -7.93 -13.00
C LYS A 340 31.07 -9.11 -12.97
N ARG A 341 32.09 -9.06 -12.09
CA ARG A 341 33.13 -10.08 -11.95
C ARG A 341 32.60 -11.31 -11.21
N ALA A 342 31.95 -11.14 -10.06
CA ALA A 342 31.30 -12.19 -9.29
C ALA A 342 30.21 -12.88 -10.12
N ARG A 343 29.44 -12.13 -10.91
CA ARG A 343 28.47 -12.71 -11.87
C ARG A 343 29.13 -13.60 -12.91
N ARG A 344 30.25 -13.17 -13.50
CA ARG A 344 31.02 -14.00 -14.46
C ARG A 344 31.58 -15.24 -13.79
N VAL A 345 32.20 -15.11 -12.61
CA VAL A 345 32.77 -16.25 -11.87
C VAL A 345 31.69 -17.25 -11.49
N HIS A 346 30.52 -16.80 -11.00
CA HIS A 346 29.40 -17.69 -10.72
C HIS A 346 28.84 -18.37 -11.97
N ALA A 347 28.69 -17.64 -13.08
CA ALA A 347 28.24 -18.22 -14.34
C ALA A 347 29.23 -19.28 -14.85
N HIS A 348 30.53 -19.03 -14.73
CA HIS A 348 31.57 -20.00 -15.05
C HIS A 348 31.55 -21.20 -14.10
N ALA A 349 31.33 -21.01 -12.80
CA ALA A 349 31.23 -22.10 -11.83
C ALA A 349 30.02 -23.00 -12.10
N GLN A 350 28.85 -22.43 -12.39
CA GLN A 350 27.66 -23.19 -12.78
C GLN A 350 27.83 -23.92 -14.12
N ALA A 351 28.50 -23.29 -15.10
CA ALA A 351 28.83 -23.94 -16.35
C ALA A 351 29.80 -25.12 -16.14
N ALA A 352 30.81 -24.94 -15.28
CA ALA A 352 31.78 -25.97 -14.94
C ALA A 352 31.14 -27.17 -14.21
N GLU A 353 30.18 -26.93 -13.32
CA GLU A 353 29.40 -27.99 -12.66
C GLU A 353 28.52 -28.78 -13.64
N ARG A 354 27.89 -28.11 -14.61
CA ARG A 354 27.11 -28.78 -15.68
C ARG A 354 27.97 -29.64 -16.59
N THR A 355 29.25 -29.32 -16.74
CA THR A 355 30.22 -30.09 -17.54
C THR A 355 30.93 -31.19 -16.75
N LYS A 356 30.69 -31.32 -15.44
CA LYS A 356 31.20 -32.49 -14.72
C LYS A 356 30.47 -33.74 -15.24
N PRO A 357 31.19 -34.77 -15.74
CA PRO A 357 30.56 -36.03 -16.07
C PRO A 357 29.85 -36.54 -14.81
N GLY A 358 28.56 -36.89 -14.94
CA GLY A 358 27.77 -37.40 -13.83
C GLY A 358 28.47 -38.61 -13.23
N ILE A 359 28.87 -38.52 -11.97
CA ILE A 359 29.32 -39.70 -11.23
C ILE A 359 28.06 -40.53 -10.99
N SER A 360 27.83 -41.51 -11.85
CA SER A 360 26.96 -42.64 -11.57
C SER A 360 27.57 -43.39 -10.38
N GLY A 361 27.13 -43.05 -9.16
CA GLY A 361 27.38 -43.87 -7.99
C GLY A 361 26.68 -45.23 -8.18
N PRO A 362 27.28 -46.33 -7.71
CA PRO A 362 26.67 -47.65 -7.83
C PRO A 362 25.36 -47.69 -7.03
N GLU A 363 24.31 -48.23 -7.64
CA GLU A 363 23.09 -48.61 -6.93
C GLU A 363 23.46 -49.55 -5.78
N LEU A 364 23.17 -49.12 -4.55
CA LEU A 364 23.19 -50.00 -3.39
C LEU A 364 21.93 -50.86 -3.45
N VAL A 365 22.16 -52.18 -3.56
CA VAL A 365 21.18 -53.28 -3.43
C VAL A 365 20.56 -53.29 -2.05
#